data_AF-F0G4X9-F1
#
_entry.id   AF-F0G4X9-F1
#
_cell.length_a   1.000
_cell.length_b   1.000
_cell.length_c   1.000
_cell.angle_alpha   90.00
_cell.angle_beta   90.00
_cell.angle_gamma   90.00
#
_symmetry.space_group_name_H-M   'P 1'
#
loop_
_entity.id
_entity.type
_entity.pdbx_description
1 polymer ?
#
loop_
_entity_poly.entity_id
_entity_poly.type
_entity_poly.pdbx_seq_one_letter_code
_entity_poly.pdbx_strand_id
1 'polypeptide(L)'
;ADMRGAVARAHAGGLSARSISHRLSAWRAFYRWLAQHVEMPANPVAAVRAPKRPKTLPKALSVDDASTLMEAPLADTTEGIRDHAILELFYSSGLRLAELIGLDVM
;
A
#
# COMPACT_ATOMS: atom_id res chain seq x y z
N ALA A 1 26.81 -2.50 -14.75
CA ALA A 1 25.59 -1.87 -15.28
C ALA A 1 24.93 -1.06 -14.16
N ASP A 2 24.82 0.27 -14.31
CA ASP A 2 24.35 1.19 -13.26
C ASP A 2 22.87 0.94 -12.89
N MET A 3 22.55 1.02 -11.59
CA MET A 3 21.19 0.93 -11.03
C MET A 3 20.25 1.99 -11.64
N ARG A 4 20.78 3.16 -12.04
CA ARG A 4 20.03 4.16 -12.81
C ARG A 4 19.59 3.63 -14.17
N GLY A 5 20.47 2.91 -14.87
CA GLY A 5 20.16 2.28 -16.15
C GLY A 5 19.08 1.20 -16.02
N ALA A 6 19.06 0.46 -14.91
CA ALA A 6 18.00 -0.51 -14.63
C ALA A 6 16.64 0.17 -14.44
N VAL A 7 16.59 1.31 -13.74
CA VAL A 7 15.37 2.13 -13.62
C VAL A 7 14.92 2.68 -14.96
N ALA A 8 15.86 3.21 -15.77
CA ALA A 8 15.55 3.74 -17.09
C ALA A 8 14.94 2.68 -18.01
N ARG A 9 15.51 1.46 -18.03
CA ARG A 9 14.94 0.33 -18.80
C ARG A 9 13.56 -0.09 -18.29
N ALA A 10 13.37 -0.13 -16.97
CA ALA A 10 12.05 -0.44 -16.39
C ALA A 10 11.00 0.60 -16.80
N HIS A 11 11.35 1.89 -16.76
CA HIS A 11 10.47 2.95 -17.20
C HIS A 11 10.17 2.89 -18.71
N ALA A 12 11.20 2.67 -19.54
CA ALA A 12 11.05 2.50 -20.98
C ALA A 12 10.21 1.26 -21.36
N GLY A 13 10.26 0.20 -20.54
CA GLY A 13 9.42 -0.98 -20.67
C GLY A 13 7.99 -0.81 -20.14
N GLY A 14 7.55 0.41 -19.83
CA GLY A 14 6.16 0.71 -19.43
C GLY A 14 5.85 0.48 -17.94
N LEU A 15 6.86 0.19 -17.10
CA LEU A 15 6.62 0.01 -15.67
C LEU A 15 6.23 1.34 -15.02
N SER A 16 5.12 1.37 -14.29
CA SER A 16 4.63 2.60 -13.66
C SER A 16 5.63 3.20 -12.67
N ALA A 17 5.60 4.52 -12.49
CA ALA A 17 6.41 5.21 -11.47
C ALA A 17 6.19 4.64 -10.05
N ARG A 18 4.98 4.16 -9.75
CA ARG A 18 4.65 3.48 -8.48
C ARG A 18 5.41 2.16 -8.36
N SER A 19 5.36 1.32 -9.39
CA SER A 19 6.05 0.03 -9.42
C SER A 19 7.57 0.19 -9.32
N ILE A 20 8.13 1.18 -10.01
CA ILE A 20 9.56 1.51 -9.93
C ILE A 20 9.94 1.99 -8.52
N SER A 21 9.14 2.86 -7.92
CA SER A 21 9.37 3.34 -6.55
C SER A 21 9.36 2.18 -5.54
N HIS A 22 8.39 1.27 -5.69
CA HIS A 22 8.29 0.07 -4.85
C HIS A 22 9.52 -0.84 -5.01
N ARG A 23 9.96 -1.07 -6.26
CA ARG A 23 11.16 -1.86 -6.56
C ARG A 23 12.43 -1.23 -5.95
N LEU A 24 12.58 0.09 -6.04
CA LEU A 24 13.68 0.81 -5.41
C LEU A 24 13.65 0.68 -3.88
N SER A 25 12.48 0.74 -3.25
CA SER A 25 12.35 0.52 -1.81
C SER A 25 12.80 -0.89 -1.40
N ALA A 26 12.39 -1.92 -2.15
CA ALA A 26 12.80 -3.29 -1.90
C ALA A 26 14.31 -3.46 -2.06
N TRP A 27 14.91 -2.92 -3.14
CA TRP A 27 16.35 -2.97 -3.34
C TRP A 27 17.11 -2.25 -2.22
N ARG A 28 16.67 -1.07 -1.81
CA ARG A 28 17.32 -0.35 -0.71
C ARG A 28 17.27 -1.16 0.60
N ALA A 29 16.14 -1.81 0.89
CA ALA A 29 16.03 -2.69 2.05
C ALA A 29 16.96 -3.90 1.95
N PHE A 30 16.98 -4.56 0.80
CA PHE A 30 17.87 -5.69 0.54
C PHE A 30 19.34 -5.31 0.71
N TYR A 31 19.81 -4.21 0.12
CA TYR A 31 21.20 -3.79 0.25
C TYR A 31 21.55 -3.30 1.68
N ARG A 32 20.58 -2.79 2.44
CA ARG A 32 20.78 -2.51 3.88
C ARG A 32 20.98 -3.80 4.68
N TRP A 33 20.19 -4.83 4.41
CA TRP A 33 20.36 -6.14 5.04
C TRP A 33 21.67 -6.81 4.60
N LEU A 34 22.01 -6.73 3.32
CA LEU A 34 23.24 -7.31 2.77
C LEU A 34 24.49 -6.66 3.37
N ALA A 35 24.47 -5.35 3.60
CA ALA A 35 25.57 -4.63 4.26
C ALA A 35 25.88 -5.14 5.69
N GLN A 36 24.98 -5.89 6.32
CA GLN A 36 25.22 -6.54 7.62
C GLN A 36 26.03 -7.84 7.49
N HIS A 37 26.11 -8.40 6.28
CA HIS A 37 26.70 -9.72 6.01
C HIS A 37 27.95 -9.66 5.14
N VAL A 38 28.14 -8.57 4.38
CA VAL A 38 29.32 -8.35 3.54
C VAL A 38 29.82 -6.93 3.69
N GLU A 39 31.13 -6.77 3.59
CA GLU A 39 31.75 -5.45 3.58
C GLU A 39 31.32 -4.72 2.29
N MET A 40 30.52 -3.67 2.46
CA MET A 40 30.03 -2.87 1.35
C MET A 40 30.21 -1.39 1.67
N PRO A 41 30.94 -0.62 0.84
CA PRO A 41 31.29 0.77 1.15
C PRO A 41 30.06 1.69 1.17
N ALA A 42 29.04 1.41 0.36
CA ALA A 42 27.78 2.13 0.37
C ALA A 42 26.67 1.34 -0.34
N ASN A 43 25.41 1.64 -0.02
CA ASN A 43 24.27 1.08 -0.74
C ASN A 43 24.20 1.65 -2.17
N PRO A 44 24.33 0.81 -3.22
CA PRO A 44 24.40 1.28 -4.61
C PRO A 44 23.09 1.89 -5.13
N VAL A 45 22.00 1.76 -4.37
CA VAL A 45 20.65 2.22 -4.74
C VAL A 45 20.21 3.45 -3.94
N ALA A 46 21.03 3.88 -2.98
CA ALA A 46 20.69 5.00 -2.10
C ALA A 46 20.42 6.29 -2.89
N ALA A 47 21.27 6.61 -3.87
CA ALA A 47 21.17 7.84 -4.66
C ALA A 47 20.27 7.72 -5.90
N VAL A 48 19.66 6.56 -6.16
CA VAL A 48 18.81 6.35 -7.34
C VAL A 48 17.42 6.91 -7.09
N ARG A 49 16.99 7.89 -7.88
CA ARG A 49 15.66 8.51 -7.76
C ARG A 49 14.64 7.76 -8.60
N ALA A 50 13.43 7.61 -8.05
CA ALA A 50 12.28 7.14 -8.81
C ALA A 50 11.77 8.23 -9.75
N PRO A 51 11.15 7.88 -10.89
CA PRO A 51 10.37 8.81 -11.70
C PRO A 51 9.31 9.52 -10.85
N LYS A 52 9.04 10.79 -11.13
CA LYS A 52 8.07 11.59 -10.38
C LYS A 52 6.67 11.02 -10.63
N ARG A 53 6.00 10.60 -9.56
CA ARG A 53 4.62 10.11 -9.62
C ARG A 53 3.64 11.29 -9.62
N PRO A 54 2.63 11.32 -10.51
CA PRO A 54 1.52 12.27 -10.39
C PRO A 54 0.77 12.02 -9.07
N LYS A 55 0.52 13.09 -8.31
CA LYS A 55 -0.30 13.03 -7.10
C LYS A 55 -1.76 13.00 -7.51
N THR A 56 -2.38 11.83 -7.44
CA THR A 56 -3.84 11.70 -7.47
C THR A 56 -4.36 12.06 -6.09
N LEU A 57 -5.35 12.94 -6.01
CA LEU A 57 -6.08 13.15 -4.75
C LEU A 57 -6.70 11.81 -4.32
N PRO A 58 -6.63 11.43 -3.03
CA PRO A 58 -7.39 10.30 -2.53
C PRO A 58 -8.87 10.50 -2.89
N LYS A 59 -9.49 9.48 -3.48
CA LYS A 59 -10.94 9.45 -3.65
C LYS A 59 -11.52 9.00 -2.30
N ALA A 60 -11.67 9.94 -1.38
CA ALA A 60 -12.40 9.68 -0.15
C ALA A 60 -13.89 9.50 -0.50
N LEU A 61 -14.57 8.64 0.25
CA LEU A 61 -16.02 8.53 0.21
C LEU A 61 -16.62 9.86 0.68
N SER A 62 -17.67 10.36 0.02
CA SER A 62 -18.37 11.54 0.53
C SER A 62 -19.11 11.18 1.83
N VAL A 63 -19.47 12.19 2.63
CA VAL A 63 -20.25 11.96 3.84
C VAL A 63 -21.60 11.31 3.50
N ASP A 64 -22.25 11.78 2.43
CA ASP A 64 -23.54 11.27 1.98
C ASP A 64 -23.45 9.81 1.50
N ASP A 65 -22.40 9.47 0.74
CA ASP A 65 -22.16 8.09 0.30
C ASP A 65 -21.86 7.17 1.49
N ALA A 66 -21.13 7.67 2.49
CA ALA A 66 -20.84 6.92 3.71
C ALA A 66 -22.11 6.66 4.51
N SER A 67 -22.94 7.68 4.72
CA SER A 67 -24.24 7.52 5.39
C SER A 67 -25.15 6.55 4.65
N THR A 68 -25.23 6.68 3.31
CA THR A 68 -26.03 5.77 2.47
C THR A 68 -25.56 4.32 2.58
N LEU A 69 -24.24 4.10 2.68
CA LEU A 69 -23.69 2.76 2.88
C LEU A 69 -24.06 2.17 4.24
N MET A 70 -24.06 2.99 5.30
CA MET A 70 -24.39 2.57 6.66
C MET A 70 -25.89 2.36 6.87
N GLU A 71 -26.75 3.10 6.17
CA GLU A 71 -28.21 3.00 6.25
C GLU A 71 -28.80 1.92 5.33
N ALA A 72 -27.96 1.25 4.53
CA ALA A 72 -28.42 0.23 3.60
C ALA A 72 -29.13 -0.93 4.34
N PRO A 73 -30.27 -1.44 3.81
CA PRO A 73 -31.02 -2.52 4.46
C PRO A 73 -30.14 -3.75 4.70
N LEU A 74 -30.21 -4.27 5.92
CA LEU A 74 -29.48 -5.46 6.31
C LEU A 74 -30.15 -6.71 5.77
N ALA A 75 -29.34 -7.59 5.17
CA ALA A 75 -29.76 -8.96 4.95
C ALA A 75 -29.77 -9.69 6.29
N ASP A 76 -30.91 -10.28 6.65
CA ASP A 76 -31.06 -11.13 7.85
C ASP A 76 -30.46 -12.52 7.60
N THR A 77 -29.18 -12.53 7.23
CA THR A 77 -28.34 -13.71 7.05
C THR A 77 -27.08 -13.54 7.89
N THR A 78 -26.42 -14.64 8.22
CA THR A 78 -25.16 -14.61 8.96
C THR A 78 -24.11 -13.73 8.27
N GLU A 79 -24.01 -13.81 6.93
CA GLU A 79 -23.10 -12.97 6.14
C GLU A 79 -23.50 -11.49 6.20
N GLY A 80 -24.79 -11.17 6.12
CA GLY A 80 -25.28 -9.79 6.20
C GLY A 80 -24.98 -9.14 7.54
N ILE A 81 -25.21 -9.85 8.64
CA ILE A 81 -24.89 -9.37 10.00
C ILE A 81 -23.38 -9.17 10.16
N ARG A 82 -22.57 -10.12 9.67
CA ARG A 82 -21.10 -10.02 9.72
C ARG A 82 -20.59 -8.82 8.93
N ASP A 83 -21.04 -8.66 7.69
CA ASP A 83 -20.56 -7.60 6.80
C ASP A 83 -20.94 -6.23 7.35
N HIS A 84 -22.11 -6.10 7.99
CA HIS A 84 -22.49 -4.90 8.71
C HIS A 84 -21.61 -4.61 9.92
N ALA A 85 -21.32 -5.61 10.77
CA ALA A 85 -20.41 -5.43 11.89
C ALA A 85 -19.02 -4.97 11.43
N ILE A 86 -18.54 -5.49 10.29
CA ILE A 86 -17.29 -5.08 9.66
C ILE A 86 -17.35 -3.61 9.20
N LEU A 87 -18.43 -3.20 8.53
CA LEU A 87 -18.62 -1.82 8.06
C LEU A 87 -18.71 -0.83 9.23
N GLU A 88 -19.51 -1.14 10.25
CA GLU A 88 -19.66 -0.32 11.46
C GLU A 88 -18.32 -0.15 12.17
N LEU A 89 -17.53 -1.22 12.26
CA LEU A 89 -16.21 -1.14 12.88
C LEU A 89 -15.27 -0.25 12.06
N PHE A 90 -15.22 -0.41 10.73
CA PHE A 90 -14.43 0.49 9.89
C PHE A 90 -14.85 1.96 10.05
N TYR A 91 -16.15 2.22 10.06
CA TYR A 91 -16.71 3.57 10.15
C TYR A 91 -16.43 4.22 11.51
N SER A 92 -16.65 3.51 12.62
CA SER A 92 -16.52 4.03 13.98
C SER A 92 -15.08 4.19 14.47
N SER A 93 -14.15 3.36 13.99
CA SER A 93 -12.78 3.29 14.52
C SER A 93 -11.69 3.73 13.54
N GLY A 94 -12.00 3.85 12.24
CA GLY A 94 -11.03 4.22 11.22
C GLY A 94 -9.88 3.22 11.04
N LEU A 95 -10.09 1.96 11.42
CA LEU A 95 -9.09 0.90 11.31
C LEU A 95 -8.71 0.62 9.85
N ARG A 96 -7.48 0.15 9.67
CA ARG A 96 -7.00 -0.40 8.40
C ARG A 96 -7.49 -1.82 8.24
N LEU A 97 -7.63 -2.27 6.99
CA LEU A 97 -8.03 -3.64 6.65
C LEU A 97 -7.18 -4.71 7.36
N ALA A 98 -5.86 -4.48 7.46
CA ALA A 98 -4.96 -5.41 8.14
C ALA A 98 -5.21 -5.51 9.65
N GLU A 99 -5.69 -4.44 10.28
CA GLU A 99 -6.01 -4.42 11.71
C GLU A 99 -7.32 -5.16 11.96
N LEU A 100 -8.35 -4.95 11.12
CA LEU A 100 -9.60 -5.71 11.16
C LEU A 100 -9.35 -7.22 11.06
N ILE A 101 -8.55 -7.66 10.08
CA ILE A 101 -8.23 -9.08 9.87
C ILE A 101 -7.44 -9.66 11.05
N GLY A 102 -6.68 -8.82 11.76
CA GLY A 102 -5.88 -9.22 12.92
C GLY A 102 -6.62 -9.12 14.26
N LEU A 103 -7.92 -8.79 14.26
CA LEU A 103 -8.70 -8.73 15.49
C LEU A 103 -8.83 -10.12 16.11
N ASP A 104 -8.43 -10.21 17.37
CA ASP A 104 -8.69 -11.36 18.21
C ASP A 104 -10.03 -11.13 18.92
N VAL A 105 -10.99 -12.00 18.64
CA VAL A 105 -12.37 -11.93 19.15
C VAL A 105 -12.65 -13.06 20.14
N MET A 106 -11.60 -13.76 20.59
CA MET A 106 -11.65 -14.87 21.53
C MET A 106 -11.88 -14.44 22.99
#